data_AF-A0A450S382-F1
#
_entry.id   AF-A0A450S382-F1
#
_cell.length_a   1.000
_cell.length_b   1.000
_cell.length_c   1.000
_cell.angle_alpha   90.00
_cell.angle_beta   90.00
_cell.angle_gamma   90.00
#
_symmetry.space_group_name_H-M   'P 1'
#
loop_
_entity.id
_entity.type
_entity.pdbx_description
1 polymer ?
#
loop_
_entity_poly.entity_id
_entity_poly.type
_entity_poly.pdbx_seq_one_letter_code
_entity_poly.pdbx_strand_id
1 'polypeptide(L)'
;MVIVRFYRQNHMLENAPWESRKGNRRMRTMDIFEATASLAEYARVVATEPLVITSGGKPLMALLDRKESDSETLSLSTNPEFMEIIRQSRERHEKEGGISSEEMRRRLGACRT
;
A
#
# COMPACT_ATOMS: atom_id res chain seq x y z
N MET A 1 -3.39 -10.15 -15.81
CA MET A 1 -2.55 -10.91 -14.85
C MET A 1 -2.74 -10.25 -13.51
N VAL A 2 -3.19 -11.02 -12.51
CA VAL A 2 -3.66 -10.49 -11.22
C VAL A 2 -2.62 -10.76 -10.16
N ILE A 3 -2.37 -9.74 -9.34
CA ILE A 3 -1.41 -9.84 -8.24
C ILE A 3 -2.19 -10.03 -6.95
N VAL A 4 -1.83 -11.07 -6.21
CA VAL A 4 -2.34 -11.34 -4.87
C VAL A 4 -1.27 -10.94 -3.86
N ARG A 5 -1.58 -9.96 -3.01
CA ARG A 5 -0.71 -9.57 -1.89
C ARG A 5 -1.29 -10.09 -0.59
N PHE A 6 -0.49 -10.81 0.19
CA PHE A 6 -0.87 -11.24 1.55
C PHE A 6 -0.27 -10.30 2.59
N TYR A 7 -1.08 -9.91 3.57
CA TYR A 7 -0.63 -9.09 4.70
C TYR A 7 -0.42 -9.99 5.92
N ARG A 8 0.82 -10.03 6.43
CA ARG A 8 1.13 -10.73 7.68
C ARG A 8 0.65 -9.88 8.85
N GLN A 9 -0.02 -10.54 9.79
CA GLN A 9 -0.69 -10.00 10.97
C GLN A 9 0.30 -9.41 11.99
N ASN A 10 0.98 -8.31 11.64
CA ASN A 10 1.71 -7.48 12.58
C ASN A 10 0.86 -6.25 12.90
N HIS A 11 0.89 -5.81 14.16
CA HIS A 11 0.13 -4.71 14.79
C HIS A 11 0.26 -3.33 14.12
N MET A 12 0.84 -3.24 12.92
CA MET A 12 1.34 -2.01 12.33
C MET A 12 0.36 -1.33 11.37
N LEU A 13 -0.94 -1.62 11.43
CA LEU A 13 -1.94 -1.06 10.50
C LEU A 13 -3.33 -0.85 11.13
N GLU A 14 -3.42 -0.69 12.45
CA GLU A 14 -4.70 -0.39 13.12
C GLU A 14 -5.28 0.96 12.69
N ASN A 15 -4.47 1.86 12.10
CA ASN A 15 -4.88 3.21 11.69
C ASN A 15 -4.37 3.64 10.30
N ALA A 16 -4.19 2.73 9.34
CA ALA A 16 -3.80 3.15 7.99
C ALA A 16 -4.96 3.92 7.33
N PRO A 17 -4.86 5.25 7.10
CA PRO A 17 -5.93 6.01 6.49
C PRO A 17 -5.97 5.63 5.00
N TRP A 18 -6.97 4.84 4.61
CA TRP A 18 -7.24 4.51 3.21
C TRP A 18 -7.86 5.69 2.43
N GLU A 19 -7.80 6.90 2.98
CA GLU A 19 -8.38 8.09 2.38
C GLU A 19 -7.58 8.51 1.15
N SER A 20 -8.06 7.98 0.00
CA SER A 20 -8.07 8.57 -1.33
C SER A 20 -7.09 9.72 -1.56
N ARG A 21 -5.80 9.40 -1.75
CA ARG A 21 -4.87 10.33 -2.41
C ARG A 21 -5.16 10.33 -3.92
N LYS A 22 -5.96 11.33 -4.34
CA LYS A 22 -6.16 11.84 -5.71
C LYS A 22 -6.12 10.79 -6.84
N GLY A 23 -7.16 9.98 -6.86
CA GLY A 23 -7.60 9.22 -8.03
C GLY A 23 -8.99 8.70 -7.70
N ASN A 24 -10.00 9.12 -8.44
CA ASN A 24 -11.42 8.83 -8.17
C ASN A 24 -11.73 7.35 -8.40
N ARG A 25 -11.22 6.44 -7.56
CA ARG A 25 -11.46 5.01 -7.69
C ARG A 25 -11.91 4.40 -6.37
N ARG A 26 -13.11 3.83 -6.41
CA ARG A 26 -13.69 3.08 -5.29
C ARG A 26 -12.90 1.79 -5.14
N MET A 27 -12.41 1.52 -3.92
CA MET A 27 -11.87 0.21 -3.56
C MET A 27 -13.02 -0.65 -3.03
N ARG A 28 -13.09 -1.90 -3.46
CA ARG A 28 -14.06 -2.86 -2.95
C ARG A 28 -13.44 -3.69 -1.83
N THR A 29 -14.20 -3.91 -0.76
CA THR A 29 -13.79 -4.74 0.37
C THR A 29 -14.80 -5.87 0.56
N MET A 30 -14.33 -7.08 0.87
CA MET A 30 -15.17 -8.23 1.26
C MET A 30 -14.49 -9.04 2.35
N ASP A 31 -15.27 -9.73 3.18
CA ASP A 31 -14.71 -10.68 4.15
C ASP A 31 -14.36 -12.02 3.46
N ILE A 32 -13.34 -12.72 3.94
CA ILE A 32 -12.87 -14.00 3.41
C ILE A 32 -13.97 -15.06 3.42
N PHE A 33 -14.93 -15.00 4.36
CA PHE A 33 -16.08 -15.91 4.39
C PHE A 33 -17.09 -15.63 3.28
N GLU A 34 -17.12 -14.42 2.74
CA GLU A 34 -17.93 -14.04 1.57
C GLU A 34 -17.19 -14.33 0.26
N ALA A 35 -15.86 -14.52 0.31
CA ALA A 35 -14.98 -14.72 -0.83
C ALA A 35 -15.03 -16.15 -1.40
N THR A 36 -16.23 -16.64 -1.73
CA THR A 36 -16.51 -18.02 -2.14
C THR A 36 -16.38 -18.30 -3.64
N ALA A 37 -16.28 -17.25 -4.46
CA ALA A 37 -16.16 -17.40 -5.91
C ALA A 37 -14.76 -17.92 -6.30
N SER A 38 -14.62 -18.36 -7.55
CA SER A 38 -13.33 -18.81 -8.05
C SER A 38 -12.34 -17.63 -8.17
N LEU A 39 -11.05 -17.90 -8.01
CA LEU A 39 -10.00 -16.87 -8.21
C LEU A 39 -10.07 -16.25 -9.62
N ALA A 40 -10.49 -17.03 -10.62
CA ALA A 40 -10.69 -16.54 -11.99
C ALA A 40 -11.82 -15.50 -12.09
N GLU A 41 -12.88 -15.63 -11.28
CA GLU A 41 -13.96 -14.63 -11.21
C GLU A 41 -13.47 -13.35 -10.55
N TYR A 42 -12.78 -13.45 -9.41
CA TYR A 42 -12.17 -12.28 -8.78
C TYR A 42 -11.16 -11.59 -9.69
N ALA A 43 -10.41 -12.36 -10.47
CA ALA A 43 -9.45 -11.79 -11.41
C ALA A 43 -10.12 -10.94 -12.52
N ARG A 44 -11.36 -11.24 -12.90
CA ARG A 44 -12.14 -10.43 -13.84
C ARG A 44 -12.65 -9.15 -13.19
N VAL A 45 -13.07 -9.20 -11.93
CA VAL A 45 -13.53 -8.02 -11.15
C VAL A 45 -12.38 -7.04 -10.90
N VAL A 46 -11.18 -7.55 -10.62
CA VAL A 46 -10.00 -6.74 -10.29
C VAL A 46 -9.50 -5.90 -11.46
N ALA A 47 -9.88 -6.26 -12.69
CA ALA A 47 -9.55 -5.47 -13.88
C ALA A 47 -10.28 -4.11 -13.92
N THR A 48 -11.35 -3.92 -13.12
CA THR A 48 -12.10 -2.66 -13.06
C THR A 48 -11.84 -1.88 -11.79
N GLU A 49 -11.66 -2.56 -10.66
CA GLU A 49 -11.42 -1.94 -9.35
C GLU A 49 -10.57 -2.84 -8.44
N PRO A 50 -9.67 -2.28 -7.61
CA PRO A 50 -8.97 -3.03 -6.58
C PRO A 50 -9.93 -3.74 -5.61
N LEU A 51 -9.59 -4.99 -5.26
CA LEU A 51 -10.34 -5.78 -4.29
C LEU A 51 -9.49 -6.08 -3.05
N VAL A 52 -9.98 -5.72 -1.87
CA VAL A 52 -9.39 -6.07 -0.57
C VAL A 52 -10.22 -7.16 0.08
N ILE A 53 -9.58 -8.26 0.48
CA ILE A 53 -10.20 -9.33 1.25
C ILE A 53 -9.73 -9.19 2.70
N THR A 54 -10.67 -9.20 3.64
CA THR A 54 -10.43 -9.08 5.08
C THR A 54 -10.77 -10.38 5.80
N SER A 55 -10.30 -10.53 7.04
CA SER A 55 -10.72 -11.60 7.95
C SER A 55 -11.02 -10.96 9.29
N GLY A 56 -12.29 -10.89 9.67
CA GLY A 56 -12.70 -10.23 10.92
C GLY A 56 -12.35 -8.74 10.90
N GLY A 57 -12.60 -8.07 9.77
CA GLY A 57 -12.32 -6.64 9.57
C GLY A 57 -10.85 -6.27 9.34
N LYS A 58 -9.92 -7.22 9.49
CA LYS A 58 -8.49 -6.98 9.26
C LYS A 58 -8.11 -7.34 7.82
N PRO A 59 -7.38 -6.48 7.07
CA PRO A 59 -6.92 -6.81 5.73
C PRO A 59 -6.06 -8.07 5.72
N LEU A 60 -6.48 -9.06 4.93
CA LEU A 60 -5.77 -10.32 4.74
C LEU A 60 -5.01 -10.32 3.41
N MET A 61 -5.69 -9.92 2.34
CA MET A 61 -5.08 -9.83 1.01
C MET A 61 -5.68 -8.73 0.15
N ALA A 62 -4.92 -8.28 -0.84
CA ALA A 62 -5.42 -7.39 -1.87
C ALA A 62 -5.14 -8.00 -3.25
N LEU A 63 -6.14 -7.90 -4.13
CA LEU A 63 -6.03 -8.23 -5.54
C LEU A 63 -6.00 -6.95 -6.36
N LEU A 64 -4.97 -6.84 -7.19
CA LEU A 64 -4.69 -5.66 -8.01
C LEU A 64 -4.43 -6.08 -9.45
N ASP A 65 -4.88 -5.27 -10.42
CA ASP A 65 -4.46 -5.45 -11.81
C ASP A 65 -3.00 -4.99 -11.95
N ARG A 66 -2.18 -5.83 -12.59
CA ARG A 66 -0.77 -5.56 -12.86
C ARG A 66 -0.57 -4.34 -13.76
N LYS A 67 -1.50 -4.03 -14.67
CA LYS A 67 -1.38 -2.82 -15.51
C LYS A 67 -1.43 -1.53 -14.69
N GLU A 68 -1.99 -1.59 -13.49
CA GLU A 68 -2.27 -0.42 -12.65
C GLU A 68 -1.27 -0.26 -11.50
N SER A 69 -0.54 -1.33 -11.20
CA SER A 69 0.56 -1.30 -10.24
C SER A 69 1.85 -1.21 -11.03
N ASP A 70 2.50 -0.04 -11.00
CA ASP A 70 3.84 0.07 -11.55
C ASP A 70 4.72 -1.02 -10.90
N SER A 71 5.48 -1.73 -11.73
CA SER A 71 6.41 -2.77 -11.32
C SER A 71 7.37 -2.31 -10.21
N GLU A 72 7.71 -1.02 -10.20
CA GLU A 72 8.50 -0.38 -9.15
C GLU A 72 7.78 -0.39 -7.80
N THR A 73 6.49 -0.04 -7.79
CA THR A 73 5.67 0.00 -6.57
C THR A 73 5.52 -1.39 -5.96
N LEU A 74 5.39 -2.43 -6.79
CA LEU A 74 5.30 -3.82 -6.33
C LEU A 74 6.61 -4.29 -5.72
N SER A 75 7.74 -4.01 -6.38
CA SER A 75 9.07 -4.44 -5.95
C SER A 75 9.44 -3.79 -4.60
N LEU A 76 9.16 -2.50 -4.44
CA LEU A 76 9.45 -1.79 -3.19
C LEU A 76 8.48 -2.15 -2.06
N SER A 77 7.18 -2.25 -2.35
CA SER A 77 6.18 -2.54 -1.31
C SER A 77 6.24 -3.97 -0.75
N THR A 78 6.92 -4.88 -1.44
CA THR A 78 7.09 -6.27 -0.99
C THR A 78 8.49 -6.56 -0.45
N ASN A 79 9.42 -5.61 -0.56
CA ASN A 79 10.77 -5.77 -0.01
C ASN A 79 10.75 -5.53 1.52
N PRO A 80 11.07 -6.54 2.35
CA PRO A 80 11.02 -6.42 3.80
C PRO A 80 12.01 -5.39 4.36
N GLU A 81 13.18 -5.25 3.76
CA GLU A 81 14.19 -4.27 4.16
C GLU A 81 13.71 -2.85 3.87
N PHE A 82 13.11 -2.63 2.70
CA PHE A 82 12.51 -1.34 2.35
C PHE A 82 11.35 -0.98 3.31
N MET A 83 10.50 -1.95 3.64
CA MET A 83 9.40 -1.74 4.58
C MET A 83 9.89 -1.36 5.98
N GLU A 84 11.01 -1.94 6.42
CA GLU A 84 11.64 -1.61 7.69
C GLU A 84 12.21 -0.18 7.71
N ILE A 85 12.86 0.24 6.62
CA ILE A 85 13.31 1.63 6.45
C ILE A 85 12.14 2.61 6.55
N ILE A 86 11.01 2.30 5.89
CA ILE A 86 9.81 3.12 5.93
C ILE A 86 9.22 3.17 7.34
N ARG A 87 9.16 2.04 8.05
CA ARG A 87 8.70 1.99 9.45
C ARG A 87 9.53 2.92 10.33
N GLN A 88 10.84 2.74 10.34
CA GLN A 88 11.76 3.55 11.15
C GLN A 88 11.67 5.04 10.78
N SER A 89 11.56 5.35 9.50
CA SER A 89 11.42 6.73 9.01
C SER A 89 10.14 7.39 9.51
N ARG A 90 9.02 6.66 9.55
CA ARG A 90 7.74 7.16 10.05
C ARG A 90 7.76 7.39 11.56
N GLU A 91 8.27 6.42 12.33
CA GLU A 91 8.43 6.55 13.78
C GLU A 91 9.32 7.74 14.15
N ARG A 92 10.39 7.97 13.37
CA ARG A 92 11.25 9.13 13.53
C ARG A 92 10.54 10.43 13.17
N HIS A 93 9.80 10.46 12.07
CA HIS A 93 9.07 11.65 11.63
C HIS A 93 7.98 12.05 12.64
N GLU A 94 7.28 11.09 13.24
CA GLU A 94 6.29 11.36 14.30
C GLU A 94 6.93 11.98 15.55
N LYS A 95 8.15 11.55 15.91
CA LYS A 95 8.87 12.05 17.09
C LYS A 95 9.60 13.37 16.85
N GLU A 96 10.26 13.51 15.70
CA GLU A 96 11.21 14.58 15.41
C GLU A 96 10.69 15.60 14.38
N GLY A 97 9.59 15.28 13.70
CA GLY A 97 9.10 16.05 12.56
C GLY A 97 9.90 15.82 11.27
N GLY A 98 9.48 16.53 10.22
CA GLY A 98 10.16 16.53 8.92
C GLY A 98 11.12 17.70 8.76
N ILE A 99 11.93 17.66 7.71
CA ILE A 99 12.73 18.81 7.27
C ILE A 99 12.07 19.47 6.06
N SER A 100 12.26 20.78 5.90
CA SER A 100 11.81 21.48 4.70
C SER A 100 12.58 21.03 3.46
N SER A 101 12.00 21.25 2.28
CA SER A 101 12.66 20.98 1.01
C SER A 101 13.93 21.83 0.82
N GLU A 102 13.94 23.06 1.32
CA GLU A 102 15.13 23.94 1.34
C GLU A 102 16.24 23.36 2.22
N GLU A 103 15.89 22.93 3.45
CA GLU A 103 16.83 22.30 4.38
C GLU A 103 17.41 21.01 3.77
N MET A 104 16.56 20.19 3.14
CA MET A 104 16.99 18.98 2.44
C MET A 104 17.99 19.30 1.33
N ARG A 105 17.71 20.29 0.47
CA ARG A 105 18.61 20.71 -0.61
C ARG A 105 19.93 21.24 -0.08
N ARG A 106 19.91 22.01 1.01
CA ARG A 106 21.12 22.49 1.68
C ARG A 106 22.03 21.34 2.11
N ARG A 107 21.46 20.30 2.75
CA ARG A 107 22.21 19.11 3.19
C ARG A 107 22.78 18.29 2.03
N LEU A 108 22.08 18.26 0.90
CA LEU A 108 22.47 17.51 -0.29
C LEU A 108 23.37 18.32 -1.26
N GLY A 109 23.70 19.56 -0.94
CA GLY A 109 24.43 20.45 -1.86
C GLY A 109 23.66 20.78 -3.14
N ALA A 110 22.34 20.57 -3.15
CA ALA A 110 21.46 20.73 -4.31
C ALA A 110 20.74 22.10 -4.34
N CYS A 111 21.32 23.11 -3.67
CA CYS A 111 20.79 24.47 -3.74
C CYS A 111 20.91 24.98 -5.19
N ARG A 112 19.79 25.36 -5.79
CA ARG A 112 19.80 25.99 -7.11
C ARG A 112 20.29 27.42 -6.94
N THR A 113 21.37 27.78 -7.66
CA THR A 113 21.72 29.17 -7.96
C THR A 113 20.61 29.87 -8.70
#